data_AF-J2M6J2-F1
#
_entry.id   AF-J2M6J2-F1
#
_cell.length_a   1.000
_cell.length_b   1.000
_cell.length_c   1.000
_cell.angle_alpha   90.00
_cell.angle_beta   90.00
_cell.angle_gamma   90.00
#
_symmetry.space_group_name_H-M   'P 1'
#
loop_
_entity.id
_entity.type
_entity.pdbx_description
1 polymer ?
#
loop_
_entity_poly.entity_id
_entity_poly.type
_entity_poly.pdbx_seq_one_letter_code
_entity_poly.pdbx_strand_id
1 'polypeptide(L)'
;MISDALQDWPLFKLSREESLVHFAELQGITRHGDYVKKTFSTERDFRSTSMAAFIASLDSPAVKSADGEPPAYMGNNILPAQLMEQIKYPPYFDQALFIPPRIWIGPKGTLTPLHRDDTDNLFAQVWGQKTFTLAAPHHREALGTWSTAPQGGLDGCDFNPDAPDYQRFPGAQDVTFLRVTLEAGDLLFLPEGWFHQVESVSTSLSVNFWVNSGRGW
;
A
#
# COMPACT_ATOMS: atom_id res chain seq x y z
N MET A 1 -11.14 1.68 -10.85
CA MET A 1 -9.80 1.85 -11.45
C MET A 1 -9.93 2.82 -12.60
N ILE A 2 -9.00 3.76 -12.72
CA ILE A 2 -8.90 4.72 -13.81
C ILE A 2 -7.55 4.47 -14.46
N SER A 3 -7.55 4.05 -15.73
CA SER A 3 -6.32 3.77 -16.47
C SER A 3 -5.73 5.04 -17.07
N ASP A 4 -4.41 5.00 -17.33
CA ASP A 4 -3.64 6.13 -17.88
C ASP A 4 -3.78 7.43 -17.07
N ALA A 5 -3.96 7.32 -15.77
CA ALA A 5 -4.23 8.45 -14.88
C ALA A 5 -2.99 9.29 -14.55
N LEU A 6 -1.79 8.76 -14.79
CA LEU A 6 -0.51 9.41 -14.39
C LEU A 6 0.27 10.00 -15.55
N GLN A 7 -0.31 10.06 -16.76
CA GLN A 7 0.37 10.47 -18.00
C GLN A 7 0.94 11.90 -17.96
N ASP A 8 0.50 12.72 -17.02
CA ASP A 8 0.95 14.08 -16.83
C ASP A 8 1.87 14.29 -15.60
N TRP A 9 2.20 13.22 -14.87
CA TRP A 9 3.17 13.25 -13.77
C TRP A 9 4.60 13.20 -14.30
N PRO A 10 5.49 14.13 -13.91
CA PRO A 10 6.91 14.03 -14.22
C PRO A 10 7.52 12.69 -13.79
N LEU A 11 7.22 12.23 -12.55
CA LEU A 11 7.75 10.97 -12.01
C LEU A 11 7.40 9.76 -12.88
N PHE A 12 6.21 9.74 -13.46
CA PHE A 12 5.74 8.63 -14.29
C PHE A 12 6.44 8.58 -15.65
N LYS A 13 6.93 9.72 -16.15
CA LYS A 13 7.65 9.82 -17.42
C LYS A 13 9.12 9.46 -17.31
N LEU A 14 9.67 9.47 -16.10
CA LEU A 14 11.04 9.07 -15.85
C LEU A 14 11.16 7.56 -15.98
N SER A 15 12.25 7.11 -16.60
CA SER A 15 12.70 5.73 -16.38
C SER A 15 12.96 5.50 -14.90
N ARG A 16 13.00 4.23 -14.51
CA ARG A 16 13.32 3.87 -13.13
C ARG A 16 14.67 4.46 -12.72
N GLU A 17 15.68 4.35 -13.57
CA GLU A 17 17.03 4.84 -13.33
C GLU A 17 17.07 6.37 -13.18
N GLU A 18 16.33 7.11 -14.00
CA GLU A 18 16.21 8.56 -13.85
C GLU A 18 15.50 8.94 -12.56
N SER A 19 14.46 8.18 -12.18
CA SER A 19 13.75 8.43 -10.92
C SER A 19 14.68 8.29 -9.71
N LEU A 20 15.68 7.38 -9.74
CA LEU A 20 16.66 7.16 -8.66
C LEU A 20 17.44 8.40 -8.27
N VAL A 21 17.72 9.30 -9.22
CA VAL A 21 18.46 10.55 -8.95
C VAL A 21 17.69 11.40 -7.93
N HIS A 22 16.36 11.40 -8.00
CA HIS A 22 15.51 12.12 -7.07
C HIS A 22 15.47 11.49 -5.67
N PHE A 23 15.86 10.22 -5.54
CA PHE A 23 15.91 9.48 -4.27
C PHE A 23 17.29 9.45 -3.61
N ALA A 24 18.35 9.92 -4.29
CA ALA A 24 19.75 9.78 -3.89
C ALA A 24 20.02 10.20 -2.43
N GLU A 25 19.55 11.39 -2.06
CA GLU A 25 19.79 12.01 -0.75
C GLU A 25 18.63 11.80 0.24
N LEU A 26 17.65 10.97 -0.12
CA LEU A 26 16.44 10.78 0.69
C LEU A 26 16.56 9.55 1.60
N GLN A 27 15.97 9.64 2.78
CA GLN A 27 15.84 8.55 3.73
C GLN A 27 14.37 8.12 3.82
N GLY A 28 14.15 6.82 3.94
CA GLY A 28 12.86 6.22 4.23
C GLY A 28 12.97 5.18 5.32
N ILE A 29 11.82 4.75 5.82
CA ILE A 29 11.67 3.67 6.80
C ILE A 29 11.33 2.37 6.06
N THR A 30 12.16 1.35 6.24
CA THR A 30 11.94 0.00 5.72
C THR A 30 11.44 -0.93 6.82
N ARG A 31 10.51 -1.82 6.46
CA ARG A 31 9.95 -2.88 7.30
C ARG A 31 10.69 -4.18 7.01
N HIS A 32 11.07 -4.92 8.05
CA HIS A 32 11.80 -6.18 7.97
C HIS A 32 11.11 -7.30 8.77
N GLY A 33 11.52 -8.55 8.53
CA GLY A 33 11.00 -9.74 9.21
C GLY A 33 9.54 -10.07 8.85
N ASP A 34 8.85 -10.80 9.71
CA ASP A 34 7.40 -11.09 9.61
C ASP A 34 6.52 -9.85 9.89
N TYR A 35 6.79 -8.75 9.17
CA TYR A 35 5.97 -7.55 9.25
C TYR A 35 4.55 -7.80 8.76
N VAL A 36 4.28 -8.86 7.99
CA VAL A 36 2.92 -9.24 7.57
C VAL A 36 2.08 -9.56 8.80
N LYS A 37 2.48 -10.52 9.64
CA LYS A 37 1.75 -10.81 10.89
C LYS A 37 1.85 -9.69 11.92
N LYS A 38 2.91 -8.89 11.88
CA LYS A 38 3.15 -7.80 12.82
C LYS A 38 2.75 -6.41 12.30
N THR A 39 2.02 -6.31 11.19
CA THR A 39 1.79 -5.02 10.48
C THR A 39 1.24 -3.95 11.41
N PHE A 40 0.33 -4.35 12.30
CA PHE A 40 -0.40 -3.49 13.23
C PHE A 40 0.03 -3.69 14.69
N SER A 41 1.13 -4.41 14.94
CA SER A 41 1.71 -4.63 16.27
C SER A 41 2.67 -3.50 16.67
N THR A 42 2.99 -3.39 17.95
CA THR A 42 4.07 -2.55 18.46
C THR A 42 5.47 -3.16 18.19
N GLU A 43 5.55 -4.47 17.95
CA GLU A 43 6.79 -5.20 17.70
C GLU A 43 7.22 -5.16 16.23
N ARG A 44 7.48 -3.97 15.69
CA ARG A 44 7.86 -3.80 14.27
C ARG A 44 9.36 -3.55 14.13
N ASP A 45 10.01 -4.27 13.23
CA ASP A 45 11.40 -4.02 12.85
C ASP A 45 11.44 -2.95 11.75
N PHE A 46 11.54 -1.70 12.18
CA PHE A 46 11.66 -0.53 11.32
C PHE A 46 13.09 -0.02 11.31
N ARG A 47 13.63 0.24 10.12
CA ARG A 47 14.99 0.74 9.95
C ARG A 47 14.99 1.97 9.05
N SER A 48 15.76 3.00 9.43
CA SER A 48 16.06 4.11 8.53
C SER A 48 17.00 3.61 7.43
N THR A 49 16.71 3.94 6.17
CA THR A 49 17.44 3.43 5.01
C THR A 49 17.47 4.49 3.92
N SER A 50 18.62 4.66 3.25
CA SER A 50 18.70 5.47 2.03
C SER A 50 17.71 4.92 0.98
N MET A 51 16.87 5.79 0.44
CA MET A 51 15.89 5.40 -0.58
C MET A 51 16.59 4.88 -1.83
N ALA A 52 17.64 5.56 -2.29
CA ALA A 52 18.43 5.10 -3.43
C ALA A 52 19.11 3.75 -3.18
N ALA A 53 19.76 3.56 -2.02
CA ALA A 53 20.38 2.28 -1.69
C ALA A 53 19.34 1.15 -1.60
N PHE A 54 18.17 1.43 -1.04
CA PHE A 54 17.07 0.48 -0.98
C PHE A 54 16.59 0.10 -2.38
N ILE A 55 16.31 1.08 -3.25
CA ILE A 55 15.84 0.80 -4.62
C ILE A 55 16.90 0.04 -5.43
N ALA A 56 18.17 0.39 -5.29
CA ALA A 56 19.28 -0.33 -5.93
C ALA A 56 19.38 -1.79 -5.46
N SER A 57 19.01 -2.08 -4.21
CA SER A 57 18.99 -3.45 -3.70
C SER A 57 17.86 -4.30 -4.29
N LEU A 58 16.81 -3.68 -4.85
CA LEU A 58 15.67 -4.39 -5.44
C LEU A 58 16.01 -5.15 -6.74
N ASP A 59 17.14 -4.82 -7.37
CA ASP A 59 17.67 -5.52 -8.55
C ASP A 59 18.41 -6.80 -8.21
N SER A 60 18.79 -6.95 -6.95
CA SER A 60 19.32 -8.23 -6.48
C SER A 60 18.13 -9.17 -6.29
N PRO A 61 18.22 -10.45 -6.73
CA PRO A 61 17.16 -11.41 -6.48
C PRO A 61 16.89 -11.42 -4.97
N ALA A 62 15.67 -11.04 -4.58
CA ALA A 62 15.27 -11.04 -3.19
C ALA A 62 15.54 -12.45 -2.66
N VAL A 63 16.53 -12.58 -1.79
CA VAL A 63 16.73 -13.80 -1.04
C VAL A 63 15.47 -13.90 -0.20
N LYS A 64 14.54 -14.80 -0.58
CA LYS A 64 13.48 -15.21 0.34
C LYS A 64 14.19 -15.48 1.65
N SER A 65 13.77 -14.83 2.74
CA SER A 65 14.40 -15.14 4.02
C SER A 65 14.32 -16.65 4.20
N ALA A 66 15.34 -17.25 4.83
CA ALA A 66 15.41 -18.71 5.00
C ALA A 66 14.14 -19.28 5.67
N ASP A 67 13.38 -18.41 6.34
CA ASP A 67 12.20 -18.71 7.14
C ASP A 67 10.87 -18.36 6.45
N GLY A 68 10.88 -17.98 5.16
CA GLY A 68 9.67 -17.65 4.41
C GLY A 68 9.07 -16.27 4.73
N GLU A 69 9.84 -15.38 5.35
CA GLU A 69 9.42 -14.01 5.64
C GLU A 69 9.36 -13.17 4.35
N PRO A 70 8.47 -12.17 4.31
CA PRO A 70 8.38 -11.26 3.18
C PRO A 70 9.66 -10.40 3.05
N PRO A 71 10.02 -9.98 1.82
CA PRO A 71 11.19 -9.13 1.61
C PRO A 71 10.97 -7.75 2.22
N ALA A 72 12.07 -7.05 2.51
CA ALA A 72 12.02 -5.72 3.09
C ALA A 72 11.15 -4.76 2.26
N TYR A 73 10.36 -3.92 2.94
CA TYR A 73 9.36 -3.07 2.29
C TYR A 73 9.40 -1.64 2.82
N MET A 74 9.59 -0.66 1.94
CA MET A 74 9.49 0.76 2.27
C MET A 74 8.04 1.23 2.08
N GLY A 75 7.14 0.76 2.96
CA GLY A 75 5.71 1.05 2.90
C GLY A 75 5.26 2.13 3.89
N ASN A 76 4.32 2.99 3.48
CA ASN A 76 3.72 4.08 4.26
C ASN A 76 4.72 5.17 4.70
N ASN A 77 5.65 5.54 3.82
CA ASN A 77 6.54 6.67 4.08
C ASN A 77 5.88 7.97 3.63
N ILE A 78 6.02 9.06 4.39
CA ILE A 78 5.61 10.39 3.91
C ILE A 78 6.37 10.68 2.63
N LEU A 79 5.68 11.10 1.57
CA LEU A 79 6.34 11.50 0.33
C LEU A 79 7.26 12.70 0.63
N PRO A 80 8.58 12.59 0.40
CA PRO A 80 9.49 13.70 0.66
C PRO A 80 9.15 14.93 -0.18
N ALA A 81 9.37 16.13 0.38
CA ALA A 81 9.03 17.40 -0.27
C ALA A 81 9.66 17.53 -1.67
N GLN A 82 10.87 17.01 -1.86
CA GLN A 82 11.59 17.00 -3.12
C GLN A 82 10.87 16.21 -4.23
N LEU A 83 10.01 15.26 -3.88
CA LEU A 83 9.23 14.45 -4.82
C LEU A 83 7.83 15.00 -5.06
N MET A 84 7.37 15.98 -4.28
CA MET A 84 6.04 16.58 -4.43
C MET A 84 5.87 17.23 -5.81
N GLU A 85 6.93 17.85 -6.34
CA GLU A 85 6.94 18.46 -7.67
C GLU A 85 6.90 17.44 -8.81
N GLN A 86 7.19 16.16 -8.51
CA GLN A 86 7.22 15.08 -9.49
C GLN A 86 5.86 14.38 -9.64
N ILE A 87 4.87 14.74 -8.83
CA ILE A 87 3.53 14.15 -8.84
C ILE A 87 2.47 15.25 -8.98
N LYS A 88 1.22 14.86 -9.21
CA LYS A 88 0.07 15.77 -9.15
C LYS A 88 -1.03 15.19 -8.28
N TYR A 89 -1.70 16.04 -7.53
CA TYR A 89 -2.92 15.64 -6.83
C TYR A 89 -4.01 15.27 -7.85
N PRO A 90 -4.63 14.09 -7.75
CA PRO A 90 -5.72 13.71 -8.65
C PRO A 90 -6.91 14.70 -8.50
N PRO A 91 -7.53 15.15 -9.60
CA PRO A 91 -8.50 16.26 -9.58
C PRO A 91 -9.91 15.85 -9.11
N TYR A 92 -10.03 14.78 -8.33
CA TYR A 92 -11.32 14.20 -7.90
C TYR A 92 -11.81 14.74 -6.55
N PHE A 93 -10.93 15.40 -5.81
CA PHE A 93 -11.22 16.03 -4.51
C PHE A 93 -10.55 17.39 -4.42
N ASP A 94 -11.06 18.25 -3.53
CA ASP A 94 -10.38 19.50 -3.19
C ASP A 94 -9.00 19.21 -2.60
N GLN A 95 -7.98 19.93 -3.05
CA GLN A 95 -6.61 19.75 -2.61
C GLN A 95 -6.46 19.88 -1.08
N ALA A 96 -7.30 20.70 -0.44
CA ALA A 96 -7.29 20.92 1.01
C ALA A 96 -7.75 19.70 1.83
N LEU A 97 -8.41 18.72 1.20
CA LEU A 97 -8.89 17.50 1.87
C LEU A 97 -7.84 16.40 1.89
N PHE A 98 -6.79 16.51 1.08
CA PHE A 98 -5.75 15.51 1.02
C PHE A 98 -4.85 15.55 2.25
N ILE A 99 -4.63 14.38 2.82
CA ILE A 99 -3.56 14.14 3.78
C ILE A 99 -2.23 14.10 2.99
N PRO A 100 -1.09 14.50 3.60
CA PRO A 100 0.20 14.40 2.92
C PRO A 100 0.40 13.00 2.29
N PRO A 101 0.75 12.91 1.00
CA PRO A 101 0.80 11.63 0.30
C PRO A 101 1.82 10.68 0.92
N ARG A 102 1.65 9.38 0.64
CA ARG A 102 2.65 8.36 1.01
C ARG A 102 3.23 7.70 -0.20
N ILE A 103 4.48 7.27 -0.05
CA ILE A 103 5.22 6.50 -1.03
C ILE A 103 5.43 5.07 -0.53
N TRP A 104 5.34 4.14 -1.47
CA TRP A 104 5.43 2.70 -1.25
C TRP A 104 6.39 2.10 -2.25
N ILE A 105 7.52 1.58 -1.78
CA ILE A 105 8.56 1.00 -2.64
C ILE A 105 8.91 -0.37 -2.11
N GLY A 106 8.95 -1.38 -2.98
CA GLY A 106 9.35 -2.72 -2.58
C GLY A 106 9.59 -3.66 -3.77
N PRO A 107 10.29 -4.78 -3.54
CA PRO A 107 10.44 -5.82 -4.53
C PRO A 107 9.13 -6.60 -4.72
N LYS A 108 9.13 -7.53 -5.68
CA LYS A 108 8.07 -8.55 -5.79
C LYS A 108 7.92 -9.32 -4.47
N GLY A 109 6.67 -9.56 -4.06
CA GLY A 109 6.32 -10.36 -2.88
C GLY A 109 6.14 -9.58 -1.59
N THR A 110 6.29 -8.25 -1.59
CA THR A 110 5.86 -7.45 -0.43
C THR A 110 4.34 -7.47 -0.31
N LEU A 111 3.83 -7.61 0.90
CA LEU A 111 2.41 -7.75 1.18
C LEU A 111 1.99 -6.83 2.33
N THR A 112 0.93 -6.05 2.13
CA THR A 112 0.16 -5.46 3.22
C THR A 112 -1.08 -6.33 3.44
N PRO A 113 -1.27 -6.94 4.63
CA PRO A 113 -2.41 -7.82 4.92
C PRO A 113 -3.76 -7.12 4.73
N LEU A 114 -4.84 -7.91 4.75
CA LEU A 114 -6.20 -7.38 4.70
C LEU A 114 -6.45 -6.39 5.86
N HIS A 115 -6.86 -5.18 5.51
CA HIS A 115 -7.15 -4.09 6.44
C HIS A 115 -8.13 -3.11 5.81
N ARG A 116 -8.61 -2.14 6.57
CA ARG A 116 -9.34 -0.98 6.05
C ARG A 116 -8.83 0.31 6.68
N ASP A 117 -8.89 1.37 5.89
CA ASP A 117 -8.64 2.74 6.33
C ASP A 117 -9.96 3.45 6.66
N ASP A 118 -9.89 4.46 7.50
CA ASP A 118 -10.98 5.38 7.89
C ASP A 118 -11.04 6.65 7.03
N THR A 119 -10.38 6.64 5.86
CA THR A 119 -10.44 7.72 4.89
C THR A 119 -10.54 7.17 3.47
N ASP A 120 -11.10 7.96 2.56
CA ASP A 120 -11.03 7.68 1.13
C ASP A 120 -9.56 7.63 0.69
N ASN A 121 -9.20 6.75 -0.23
CA ASN A 121 -7.82 6.60 -0.70
C ASN A 121 -7.75 6.55 -2.23
N LEU A 122 -6.83 7.29 -2.81
CA LEU A 122 -6.46 7.25 -4.21
C LEU A 122 -5.05 6.65 -4.32
N PHE A 123 -4.94 5.44 -4.84
CA PHE A 123 -3.69 4.69 -4.94
C PHE A 123 -3.20 4.68 -6.38
N ALA A 124 -2.12 5.42 -6.65
CA ALA A 124 -1.47 5.59 -7.94
C ALA A 124 -0.31 4.60 -8.10
N GLN A 125 -0.37 3.76 -9.12
CA GLN A 125 0.69 2.81 -9.44
C GLN A 125 1.66 3.44 -10.45
N VAL A 126 2.85 3.82 -10.00
CA VAL A 126 3.80 4.59 -10.84
C VAL A 126 4.59 3.65 -11.76
N TRP A 127 5.24 2.63 -11.20
CA TRP A 127 5.90 1.59 -12.00
C TRP A 127 5.80 0.23 -11.32
N GLY A 128 5.91 -0.82 -12.13
CA GLY A 128 5.59 -2.17 -11.70
C GLY A 128 4.09 -2.36 -11.46
N GLN A 129 3.74 -3.49 -10.84
CA GLN A 129 2.36 -3.94 -10.69
C GLN A 129 2.05 -4.30 -9.23
N LYS A 130 0.81 -4.02 -8.82
CA LYS A 130 0.27 -4.46 -7.52
C LYS A 130 -1.11 -5.07 -7.68
N THR A 131 -1.37 -6.15 -6.96
CA THR A 131 -2.69 -6.78 -6.90
C THR A 131 -3.37 -6.41 -5.58
N PHE A 132 -4.58 -5.88 -5.71
CA PHE A 132 -5.50 -5.59 -4.62
C PHE A 132 -6.53 -6.71 -4.52
N THR A 133 -6.71 -7.26 -3.31
CA THR A 133 -7.84 -8.13 -2.98
C THR A 133 -8.78 -7.35 -2.07
N LEU A 134 -10.00 -7.09 -2.52
CA LEU A 134 -10.94 -6.15 -1.92
C LEU A 134 -12.17 -6.87 -1.37
N ALA A 135 -12.72 -6.40 -0.27
CA ALA A 135 -14.02 -6.83 0.24
C ALA A 135 -14.85 -5.64 0.73
N ALA A 136 -16.17 -5.75 0.59
CA ALA A 136 -17.09 -4.67 0.94
C ALA A 136 -17.12 -4.39 2.46
N PRO A 137 -17.35 -3.14 2.90
CA PRO A 137 -17.31 -2.75 4.31
C PRO A 137 -18.28 -3.53 5.22
N HIS A 138 -19.42 -3.98 4.69
CA HIS A 138 -20.43 -4.71 5.45
C HIS A 138 -19.98 -6.12 5.89
N HIS A 139 -18.85 -6.62 5.39
CA HIS A 139 -18.26 -7.89 5.80
C HIS A 139 -17.36 -7.78 7.05
N ARG A 140 -17.35 -6.63 7.74
CA ARG A 140 -16.50 -6.36 8.91
C ARG A 140 -16.48 -7.50 9.95
N GLU A 141 -17.66 -7.98 10.34
CA GLU A 141 -17.79 -9.04 11.35
C GLU A 141 -17.23 -10.37 10.85
N ALA A 142 -17.51 -10.72 9.59
CA ALA A 142 -17.06 -11.95 8.96
C ALA A 142 -15.53 -12.04 8.81
N LEU A 143 -14.84 -10.89 8.74
CA LEU A 143 -13.39 -10.81 8.49
C LEU A 143 -12.52 -10.79 9.76
N GLY A 144 -13.14 -10.91 10.95
CA GLY A 144 -12.40 -10.88 12.21
C GLY A 144 -11.69 -9.54 12.43
N THR A 145 -12.39 -8.45 12.11
CA THR A 145 -11.81 -7.11 12.10
C THR A 145 -11.66 -6.54 13.50
N TRP A 146 -10.56 -5.82 13.75
CA TRP A 146 -10.30 -5.15 15.01
C TRP A 146 -9.62 -3.78 14.80
N SER A 147 -9.89 -2.85 15.71
CA SER A 147 -9.39 -1.47 15.60
C SER A 147 -8.03 -1.30 16.27
N THR A 148 -7.12 -0.60 15.60
CA THR A 148 -5.79 -0.27 16.15
C THR A 148 -5.84 0.82 17.21
N ALA A 149 -6.92 1.61 17.26
CA ALA A 149 -7.14 2.66 18.26
C ALA A 149 -8.61 2.70 18.73
N PRO A 150 -8.88 3.17 19.97
CA PRO A 150 -10.24 3.23 20.51
C PRO A 150 -11.19 4.16 19.76
N GLN A 151 -10.67 5.23 19.15
CA GLN A 151 -11.48 6.23 18.43
C GLN A 151 -11.70 5.90 16.95
N GLY A 152 -11.43 4.65 16.53
CA GLY A 152 -11.42 4.28 15.11
C GLY A 152 -10.09 4.67 14.44
N GLY A 153 -10.00 4.45 13.14
CA GLY A 153 -8.76 4.58 12.39
C GLY A 153 -8.56 3.42 11.42
N LEU A 154 -7.30 3.02 11.33
CA LEU A 154 -6.86 1.80 10.69
C LEU A 154 -7.40 0.58 11.44
N ASP A 155 -8.07 -0.32 10.73
CA ASP A 155 -8.49 -1.62 11.26
C ASP A 155 -7.68 -2.75 10.63
N GLY A 156 -7.14 -3.63 11.48
CA GLY A 156 -6.56 -4.90 11.05
C GLY A 156 -7.62 -5.99 10.90
N CYS A 157 -7.33 -6.99 10.08
CA CYS A 157 -8.15 -8.19 9.95
C CYS A 157 -7.32 -9.43 10.24
N ASP A 158 -7.90 -10.36 10.99
CA ASP A 158 -7.27 -11.66 11.24
C ASP A 158 -7.54 -12.67 10.12
N PHE A 159 -8.57 -12.44 9.30
CA PHE A 159 -8.84 -13.29 8.14
C PHE A 159 -7.81 -13.06 7.03
N ASN A 160 -7.19 -14.15 6.56
CA ASN A 160 -6.27 -14.13 5.43
C ASN A 160 -6.98 -14.70 4.17
N PRO A 161 -7.23 -13.90 3.13
CA PRO A 161 -7.88 -14.38 1.91
C PRO A 161 -7.04 -15.39 1.10
N ASP A 162 -5.71 -15.41 1.26
CA ASP A 162 -4.84 -16.38 0.57
C ASP A 162 -4.65 -17.68 1.36
N ALA A 163 -5.08 -17.72 2.62
CA ALA A 163 -5.08 -18.91 3.47
C ALA A 163 -6.32 -18.90 4.39
N PRO A 164 -7.53 -19.09 3.83
CA PRO A 164 -8.77 -18.86 4.57
C PRO A 164 -9.00 -19.93 5.65
N ASP A 165 -9.26 -19.48 6.87
CA ASP A 165 -9.67 -20.32 8.00
C ASP A 165 -11.18 -20.16 8.25
N TYR A 166 -11.98 -20.90 7.49
CA TYR A 166 -13.44 -20.87 7.61
C TYR A 166 -13.96 -21.55 8.89
N GLN A 167 -13.12 -22.31 9.61
CA GLN A 167 -13.53 -22.84 10.92
C GLN A 167 -13.55 -21.73 11.96
N ARG A 168 -12.54 -20.86 11.93
CA ARG A 168 -12.46 -19.67 12.79
C ARG A 168 -13.36 -18.53 12.31
N PHE A 169 -13.54 -18.38 11.00
CA PHE A 169 -14.32 -17.31 10.37
C PHE A 169 -15.39 -17.87 9.43
N PRO A 170 -16.44 -18.55 9.95
CA PRO A 170 -17.45 -19.19 9.10
C PRO A 170 -18.20 -18.21 8.20
N GLY A 171 -18.49 -17.00 8.68
CA GLY A 171 -19.14 -15.96 7.88
C GLY A 171 -18.31 -15.47 6.69
N ALA A 172 -17.02 -15.77 6.64
CA ALA A 172 -16.17 -15.42 5.51
C ALA A 172 -16.47 -16.23 4.24
N GLN A 173 -17.23 -17.32 4.34
CA GLN A 173 -17.68 -18.11 3.19
C GLN A 173 -18.59 -17.31 2.24
N ASP A 174 -19.35 -16.36 2.79
CA ASP A 174 -20.29 -15.52 2.04
C ASP A 174 -19.63 -14.20 1.56
N VAL A 175 -18.35 -14.00 1.84
CA VAL A 175 -17.62 -12.79 1.45
C VAL A 175 -17.20 -12.90 -0.01
N THR A 176 -17.64 -11.92 -0.82
CA THR A 176 -17.15 -11.79 -2.19
C THR A 176 -15.87 -10.97 -2.20
N PHE A 177 -14.76 -11.61 -2.58
CA PHE A 177 -13.49 -10.93 -2.80
C PHE A 177 -13.34 -10.50 -4.26
N LEU A 178 -13.10 -9.21 -4.48
CA LEU A 178 -12.75 -8.67 -5.79
C LEU A 178 -11.24 -8.58 -5.91
N ARG A 179 -10.65 -9.12 -6.98
CA ARG A 179 -9.21 -9.03 -7.22
C ARG A 179 -8.94 -8.14 -8.44
N VAL A 180 -8.12 -7.10 -8.25
CA VAL A 180 -7.75 -6.13 -9.29
C VAL A 180 -6.24 -5.96 -9.29
N THR A 181 -5.62 -6.10 -10.45
CA THR A 181 -4.20 -5.79 -10.64
C THR A 181 -4.08 -4.41 -11.26
N LEU A 182 -3.32 -3.53 -10.60
CA LEU A 182 -2.96 -2.21 -11.12
C LEU A 182 -1.67 -2.32 -11.92
N GLU A 183 -1.73 -1.80 -13.13
CA GLU A 183 -0.60 -1.60 -14.03
C GLU A 183 0.05 -0.23 -13.80
N ALA A 184 1.26 -0.04 -14.33
CA ALA A 184 1.90 1.26 -14.31
C ALA A 184 1.02 2.30 -15.04
N GLY A 185 0.68 3.39 -14.35
CA GLY A 185 -0.20 4.46 -14.84
C GLY A 185 -1.64 4.35 -14.33
N ASP A 186 -2.03 3.24 -13.70
CA ASP A 186 -3.37 3.11 -13.12
C ASP A 186 -3.52 3.87 -11.81
N LEU A 187 -4.74 4.35 -11.57
CA LEU A 187 -5.20 4.92 -10.30
C LEU A 187 -6.39 4.14 -9.77
N LEU A 188 -6.29 3.64 -8.55
CA LEU A 188 -7.39 2.99 -7.84
C LEU A 188 -8.00 3.94 -6.82
N PHE A 189 -9.30 4.18 -6.95
CA PHE A 189 -10.09 4.76 -5.86
C PHE A 189 -10.54 3.64 -4.93
N LEU A 190 -10.22 3.77 -3.65
CA LEU A 190 -10.63 2.93 -2.54
C LEU A 190 -11.52 3.78 -1.64
N PRO A 191 -12.83 3.56 -1.64
CA PRO A 191 -13.71 4.28 -0.74
C PRO A 191 -13.38 3.94 0.73
N GLU A 192 -13.59 4.90 1.61
CA GLU A 192 -13.45 4.74 3.05
C GLU A 192 -14.11 3.43 3.54
N GLY A 193 -13.43 2.71 4.42
CA GLY A 193 -13.95 1.50 5.04
C GLY A 193 -13.90 0.23 4.18
N TRP A 194 -13.46 0.29 2.92
CA TRP A 194 -13.25 -0.89 2.10
C TRP A 194 -12.04 -1.69 2.56
N PHE A 195 -12.26 -3.00 2.73
CA PHE A 195 -11.19 -3.92 3.07
C PHE A 195 -10.31 -4.14 1.84
N HIS A 196 -9.00 -4.12 2.05
CA HIS A 196 -8.03 -4.33 0.98
C HIS A 196 -6.75 -4.99 1.50
N GLN A 197 -6.30 -6.00 0.76
CA GLN A 197 -4.96 -6.60 0.87
C GLN A 197 -4.19 -6.20 -0.38
N VAL A 198 -2.90 -5.86 -0.23
CA VAL A 198 -2.08 -5.35 -1.34
C VAL A 198 -0.80 -6.15 -1.48
N GLU A 199 -0.62 -6.81 -2.62
CA GLU A 199 0.58 -7.59 -2.96
C GLU A 199 1.33 -6.97 -4.14
N SER A 200 2.65 -6.80 -4.02
CA SER A 200 3.52 -6.43 -5.15
C SER A 200 3.82 -7.65 -6.02
N VAL A 201 3.33 -7.68 -7.25
CA VAL A 201 3.59 -8.80 -8.18
C VAL A 201 4.88 -8.62 -8.98
N SER A 202 5.43 -7.40 -8.98
CA SER A 202 6.78 -7.04 -9.45
C SER A 202 7.45 -6.10 -8.45
N THR A 203 8.74 -5.80 -8.66
CA THR A 203 9.32 -4.59 -8.05
C THR A 203 8.48 -3.38 -8.46
N SER A 204 8.10 -2.55 -7.49
CA SER A 204 7.10 -1.52 -7.71
C SER A 204 7.32 -0.27 -6.87
N LEU A 205 6.80 0.84 -7.41
CA LEU A 205 6.63 2.11 -6.70
C LEU A 205 5.20 2.58 -6.88
N SER A 206 4.59 2.98 -5.77
CA SER A 206 3.25 3.56 -5.75
C SER A 206 3.23 4.80 -4.88
N VAL A 207 2.32 5.71 -5.19
CA VAL A 207 1.99 6.86 -4.34
C VAL A 207 0.52 6.76 -3.99
N ASN A 208 0.16 6.93 -2.72
CA ASN A 208 -1.24 7.04 -2.35
C ASN A 208 -1.56 8.39 -1.71
N PHE A 209 -2.83 8.76 -1.83
CA PHE A 209 -3.39 9.97 -1.27
C PHE A 209 -4.62 9.60 -0.47
N TRP A 210 -4.53 9.71 0.86
CA TRP A 210 -5.72 9.67 1.69
C TRP A 210 -6.45 11.01 1.65
N VAL A 211 -7.77 10.96 1.74
CA VAL A 211 -8.67 12.10 1.61
C VAL A 211 -9.67 12.10 2.75
N ASN A 212 -9.69 13.18 3.51
CA ASN A 212 -10.73 13.44 4.52
C ASN A 212 -12.00 13.95 3.83
N SER A 213 -12.68 13.07 3.08
CA SER A 213 -13.87 13.42 2.31
C SER A 213 -15.12 13.63 3.17
N GLY A 214 -15.05 13.33 4.47
CA GLY A 214 -16.12 13.56 5.43
C GLY A 214 -17.34 12.67 5.23
N ARG A 215 -17.19 11.54 4.54
CA ARG A 215 -18.28 10.57 4.35
C ARG A 215 -18.70 9.96 5.69
N GLY A 216 -17.74 9.60 6.54
CA GLY A 216 -17.98 9.09 7.89
C GLY A 216 -18.65 7.72 7.88
N TRP A 217 -18.26 6.86 8.83
CA TRP A 217 -18.91 5.56 9.09
C TRP A 217 -19.29 5.46 10.56
#